data_AF-A0A7W0QZU0-F1
#
_entry.id   AF-A0A7W0QZU0-F1
#
_cell.length_a   1.000
_cell.length_b   1.000
_cell.length_c   1.000
_cell.angle_alpha   90.00
_cell.angle_beta   90.00
_cell.angle_gamma   90.00
#
_symmetry.space_group_name_H-M   'P 1'
#
loop_
_entity.id
_entity.type
_entity.pdbx_description
1 polymer ?
#
loop_
_entity_poly.entity_id
_entity_poly.type
_entity_poly.pdbx_seq_one_letter_code
_entity_poly.pdbx_strand_id
1 'polypeptide(L)'
;MPNAWDLGSAKLFVSLGFEAIATTSSGFAATLGRLDGAVSRDEAIAHTAALAGGVDVPVNADLEDGFGDDPSTAAETIRLAVE
;
A
#
# COMPACT_ATOMS: atom_id res chain seq x y z
N MET A 1 -0.64 -6.26 12.68
CA MET A 1 -1.09 -6.22 11.27
C MET A 1 0.11 -6.56 10.41
N PRO A 2 0.07 -7.59 9.56
CA PRO A 2 1.18 -7.92 8.68
C PRO A 2 1.19 -7.01 7.44
N ASN A 3 2.38 -6.75 6.92
CA ASN A 3 2.58 -5.92 5.73
C ASN A 3 2.69 -6.80 4.49
N ALA A 4 1.69 -6.75 3.62
CA ALA A 4 1.68 -7.41 2.32
C ALA A 4 2.41 -6.57 1.27
N TRP A 5 3.19 -7.24 0.43
CA TRP A 5 3.97 -6.63 -0.66
C TRP A 5 3.41 -6.98 -2.05
N ASP A 6 2.42 -7.87 -2.11
CA ASP A 6 1.67 -8.26 -3.30
C ASP A 6 0.32 -8.90 -2.91
N LEU A 7 -0.51 -9.23 -3.90
CA LEU A 7 -1.81 -9.85 -3.65
C LEU A 7 -1.69 -11.28 -3.07
N GLY A 8 -0.60 -11.99 -3.38
CA GLY A 8 -0.37 -13.34 -2.87
C GLY A 8 -0.13 -13.35 -1.37
N SER A 9 0.76 -12.50 -0.89
CA SER A 9 1.06 -12.28 0.52
C SER A 9 -0.16 -11.75 1.29
N ALA A 10 -0.93 -10.83 0.70
CA ALA A 10 -2.20 -10.37 1.26
C ALA A 10 -3.16 -11.54 1.52
N LYS A 11 -3.42 -12.37 0.52
CA LYS A 11 -4.30 -13.55 0.65
C LYS A 11 -3.76 -14.57 1.64
N LEU A 12 -2.43 -14.76 1.67
CA LEU A 12 -1.80 -15.64 2.65
C LEU A 12 -2.07 -15.14 4.07
N PHE A 13 -1.87 -13.85 4.35
CA PHE A 13 -2.15 -13.29 5.67
C PHE A 13 -3.62 -13.43 6.06
N VAL A 14 -4.54 -13.14 5.16
CA VAL A 14 -5.98 -13.35 5.43
C VAL A 14 -6.28 -14.82 5.71
N SER A 15 -5.70 -15.76 4.96
CA SER A 15 -5.87 -17.20 5.19
C SER A 15 -5.32 -17.68 6.55
N LEU A 16 -4.36 -16.94 7.11
CA LEU A 16 -3.80 -17.19 8.44
C LEU A 16 -4.65 -16.58 9.57
N GLY A 17 -5.77 -15.92 9.24
CA GLY A 17 -6.73 -15.39 10.20
C GLY A 17 -6.46 -13.94 10.64
N PHE A 18 -5.62 -13.18 9.92
CA PHE A 18 -5.45 -11.76 10.20
C PHE A 18 -6.69 -10.97 9.76
N GLU A 19 -7.30 -10.24 10.69
CA GLU A 19 -8.52 -9.44 10.46
C GLU A 19 -8.26 -8.06 9.81
N ALA A 20 -6.99 -7.73 9.56
CA ALA A 20 -6.56 -6.54 8.82
C ALA A 20 -5.13 -6.75 8.32
N ILE A 21 -4.77 -6.09 7.22
CA ILE A 21 -3.42 -6.09 6.64
C ILE A 21 -2.97 -4.66 6.31
N ALA A 22 -1.68 -4.46 6.10
CA ALA A 22 -1.12 -3.21 5.59
C ALA A 22 -0.37 -3.46 4.28
N THR A 23 -0.18 -2.43 3.46
CA THR A 23 0.83 -2.45 2.39
C THR A 23 2.21 -2.08 2.95
N THR A 24 3.25 -2.18 2.13
CA THR A 24 4.60 -1.70 2.47
C THR A 24 5.27 -1.09 1.24
N SER A 25 5.74 0.15 1.37
CA SER A 25 6.54 0.88 0.38
C SER A 25 7.77 0.09 -0.05
N SER A 26 8.67 -0.22 0.90
CA SER A 26 9.89 -1.01 0.62
C SER A 26 9.59 -2.40 0.05
N GLY A 27 8.58 -3.10 0.56
CA GLY A 27 8.22 -4.42 0.07
C GLY A 27 7.68 -4.37 -1.36
N PHE A 28 6.78 -3.44 -1.66
CA PHE A 28 6.27 -3.25 -3.02
C PHE A 28 7.38 -2.81 -3.98
N ALA A 29 8.21 -1.84 -3.60
CA ALA A 29 9.35 -1.40 -4.39
C ALA A 29 10.31 -2.56 -4.70
N ALA A 30 10.58 -3.44 -3.73
CA ALA A 30 11.41 -4.62 -3.93
C ALA A 30 10.82 -5.60 -4.97
N THR A 31 9.49 -5.74 -5.05
CA THR A 31 8.85 -6.55 -6.10
C THR A 31 9.09 -6.00 -7.51
N LEU A 32 9.35 -4.69 -7.63
CA LEU A 32 9.68 -4.01 -8.88
C LEU A 32 11.19 -3.95 -9.14
N GLY A 33 12.02 -4.53 -8.26
CA GLY A 33 13.47 -4.43 -8.32
C GLY A 33 14.01 -3.02 -8.01
N ARG A 34 13.24 -2.23 -7.24
CA ARG A 34 13.58 -0.85 -6.88
C ARG A 34 13.87 -0.75 -5.38
N LEU A 35 14.58 0.32 -5.01
CA LEU A 35 14.76 0.70 -3.61
C LEU A 35 13.48 1.34 -3.08
N ASP A 36 13.38 1.39 -1.75
CA ASP A 36 12.32 2.13 -1.08
C ASP A 36 12.30 3.61 -1.52
N GLY A 37 11.12 4.22 -1.57
CA GLY A 37 10.90 5.59 -2.07
C GLY A 37 11.15 5.82 -3.56
N ALA A 38 11.41 4.75 -4.34
CA ALA A 38 11.53 4.85 -5.79
C ALA A 38 10.24 4.46 -6.54
N VAL A 39 9.13 4.30 -5.82
CA VAL A 39 7.79 4.16 -6.40
C VAL A 39 7.11 5.54 -6.46
N SER A 40 6.32 5.75 -7.49
CA SER A 40 5.49 6.95 -7.59
C SER A 40 4.22 6.83 -6.73
N ARG A 41 3.62 7.98 -6.39
CA ARG A 41 2.33 8.06 -5.71
C ARG A 41 1.27 7.18 -6.37
N ASP A 42 1.15 7.30 -7.69
CA ASP A 42 0.14 6.58 -8.45
C ASP A 42 0.38 5.07 -8.42
N GLU A 43 1.64 4.63 -8.44
CA GLU A 43 1.99 3.21 -8.27
C GLU A 43 1.61 2.71 -6.86
N ALA A 44 1.89 3.47 -5.80
CA ALA A 44 1.56 3.09 -4.42
C ALA A 44 0.03 3.01 -4.19
N ILE A 45 -0.73 3.97 -4.72
CA ILE A 45 -2.19 3.98 -4.65
C ILE A 45 -2.77 2.81 -5.45
N ALA A 46 -2.30 2.59 -6.69
CA ALA A 46 -2.76 1.49 -7.52
C ALA A 46 -2.46 0.12 -6.87
N HIS A 47 -1.28 -0.03 -6.26
CA HIS A 47 -0.92 -1.22 -5.50
C HIS A 47 -1.86 -1.45 -4.32
N THR A 48 -2.11 -0.41 -3.52
CA THR A 48 -3.03 -0.47 -2.39
C THR A 48 -4.44 -0.85 -2.84
N ALA A 49 -4.95 -0.23 -3.91
CA ALA A 49 -6.27 -0.55 -4.46
C ALA A 49 -6.35 -2.01 -4.95
N ALA A 50 -5.30 -2.53 -5.57
CA ALA A 50 -5.24 -3.93 -6.00
C ALA A 50 -5.30 -4.92 -4.82
N LEU A 51 -4.65 -4.59 -3.69
CA LEU A 51 -4.71 -5.41 -2.48
C LEU A 51 -6.08 -5.30 -1.80
N ALA A 52 -6.59 -4.08 -1.61
CA ALA A 52 -7.89 -3.82 -1.01
C ALA A 52 -9.05 -4.46 -1.80
N GLY A 53 -9.01 -4.43 -3.13
CA GLY A 53 -10.01 -5.12 -3.97
C GLY A 53 -9.84 -6.64 -4.03
N GLY A 54 -8.74 -7.18 -3.48
CA GLY A 54 -8.39 -8.59 -3.58
C GLY A 54 -8.58 -9.39 -2.28
N VAL A 55 -8.97 -8.74 -1.19
CA VAL A 55 -9.24 -9.35 0.12
C VAL A 55 -10.47 -8.73 0.78
N ASP A 56 -11.11 -9.48 1.69
CA ASP A 56 -12.34 -9.06 2.39
C ASP A 56 -12.06 -8.44 3.79
N VAL A 57 -10.82 -8.03 4.06
CA VAL A 57 -10.42 -7.40 5.32
C VAL A 57 -9.91 -5.97 5.07
N PRO A 58 -9.99 -5.06 6.05
CA PRO A 58 -9.43 -3.72 5.92
C PRO A 58 -7.94 -3.73 5.57
N VAL A 59 -7.55 -2.80 4.68
CA VAL A 59 -6.17 -2.59 4.24
C VAL A 59 -5.69 -1.20 4.65
N ASN A 60 -4.59 -1.15 5.40
CA ASN A 60 -3.88 0.09 5.72
C ASN A 60 -2.86 0.42 4.62
N ALA A 61 -2.99 1.59 4.00
CA ALA A 61 -2.08 2.05 2.97
C ALA A 61 -0.81 2.64 3.58
N ASP A 62 0.35 2.14 3.16
CA ASP A 62 1.63 2.85 3.28
C ASP A 62 1.75 3.85 2.12
N LEU A 63 1.70 5.14 2.44
CA LEU A 63 1.79 6.26 1.49
C LEU A 63 3.03 7.13 1.76
N GLU A 64 4.05 6.54 2.38
CA GLU A 64 5.33 7.17 2.69
C GLU A 64 5.18 8.52 3.42
N ASP A 65 5.85 9.57 2.95
CA ASP A 65 5.76 10.94 3.45
C ASP A 65 4.59 11.74 2.85
N GLY A 66 3.70 11.08 2.11
CA GLY A 66 2.63 11.73 1.34
C GLY A 66 3.04 12.13 -0.08
N PHE A 67 4.23 11.71 -0.55
CA PHE A 67 4.80 11.97 -1.88
C PHE A 67 5.09 13.45 -2.15
N GLY A 68 5.44 14.19 -1.09
CA GLY A 68 5.95 15.56 -1.21
C GLY A 68 6.00 16.29 0.13
N ASP A 69 6.94 17.24 0.23
CA ASP A 69 7.21 18.00 1.45
C ASP A 69 6.09 18.98 1.85
N ASP A 70 5.25 19.39 0.90
CA ASP A 70 4.16 20.33 1.15
C ASP A 70 2.94 19.59 1.75
N PRO A 71 2.36 20.07 2.87
CA PRO A 71 1.20 19.43 3.50
C PRO A 71 -0.02 19.27 2.58
N SER A 72 -0.18 20.15 1.58
CA SER A 72 -1.27 20.02 0.60
C SER A 72 -1.06 18.83 -0.33
N THR A 73 0.19 18.45 -0.61
CA THR A 73 0.52 17.24 -1.38
C THR A 73 0.11 15.99 -0.61
N ALA A 74 0.45 15.92 0.68
CA ALA A 74 0.05 14.80 1.54
C ALA A 74 -1.49 14.71 1.67
N ALA A 75 -2.18 15.85 1.83
CA ALA A 75 -3.64 15.89 1.87
C ALA A 75 -4.28 15.37 0.57
N GLU A 76 -3.73 15.75 -0.58
CA GLU A 76 -4.20 15.27 -1.89
C GLU A 76 -3.94 13.77 -2.07
N THR A 77 -2.77 13.27 -1.64
CA THR A 77 -2.44 11.84 -1.64
C THR A 77 -3.45 11.04 -0.83
N ILE A 78 -3.83 11.51 0.37
CA ILE A 78 -4.85 10.85 1.20
C ILE A 78 -6.21 10.86 0.50
N ARG A 79 -6.60 11.99 -0.11
CA ARG A 79 -7.87 12.12 -0.84
C ARG A 79 -7.96 11.10 -1.98
N LEU A 80 -6.89 10.96 -2.76
CA LEU A 80 -6.82 10.00 -3.88
C LEU A 80 -6.82 8.53 -3.41
N ALA A 81 -6.22 8.23 -2.26
CA ALA A 81 -6.12 6.86 -1.76
C ALA A 81 -7.45 6.28 -1.23
N VAL A 82 -8.48 7.11 -1.04
CA VAL A 82 -9.79 6.71 -0.53
C VAL A 82 -10.91 6.76 -1.58
N GLU A 83 -10.60 7.14 -2.82
CA GLU A 83 -11.53 7.08 -3.97
C GLU A 83 -11.68 5.66 -4.52
#